data_AF-A0A257YF43-F1
#
_entry.id   AF-A0A257YF43-F1
#
_cell.length_a   1.000
_cell.length_b   1.000
_cell.length_c   1.000
_cell.angle_alpha   90.00
_cell.angle_beta   90.00
_cell.angle_gamma   90.00
#
_symmetry.space_group_name_H-M   'P 1'
#
loop_
_entity.id
_entity.type
_entity.pdbx_description
1 polymer ?
#
loop_
_entity_poly.entity_id
_entity_poly.type
_entity_poly.pdbx_seq_one_letter_code
_entity_poly.pdbx_strand_id
1 'polypeptide(L)'
;MRTGVIAKKVGMTRLFQEDGRHVPVTVLALEDCQVVSHRTADRDGYVALQLGAGEAKQKNVAKPQREHFAKAQVPLKKRVAEFRLETEDALLPVGATISAEHFIAGQMVDVSGHTQGKGFAGGMKRWGFGGMRATHGVSVSHRALGSTGQRQDPGKVFKNKKMAGHMGDKQRTQQNLEVVRTDAVRGLIFVKGSVPGTEGGWLLVRDAVKRPLPEGAPFPGAILEKKSSAPEHEEAPAGMVEAAAEHEVQPEVSPERQEELLHEQQAGAGDEITPAVGEEATETNPSAGTSPAADDSKEG
;
A
#
# COMPACT_ATOMS: atom_id res chain seq x y z
N MET A 1 13.86 -26.31 4.48
CA MET A 1 13.11 -25.10 4.09
C MET A 1 13.56 -23.94 4.98
N ARG A 2 14.00 -22.82 4.36
CA ARG A 2 14.36 -21.59 5.08
C ARG A 2 13.14 -20.67 5.28
N THR A 3 13.31 -19.57 5.98
CA THR A 3 12.21 -18.63 6.26
C THR A 3 11.63 -18.04 4.98
N GLY A 4 10.32 -17.74 4.99
CA GLY A 4 9.71 -16.85 4.01
C GLY A 4 9.80 -15.39 4.45
N VAL A 5 9.06 -14.52 3.77
CA VAL A 5 8.91 -13.10 4.10
C VAL A 5 7.45 -12.68 4.03
N ILE A 6 7.13 -11.58 4.72
CA ILE A 6 5.83 -10.91 4.61
C ILE A 6 6.03 -9.71 3.67
N ALA A 7 5.28 -9.69 2.58
CA ALA A 7 5.35 -8.63 1.58
C ALA A 7 3.98 -7.99 1.36
N LYS A 8 3.96 -6.75 0.88
CA LYS A 8 2.75 -6.04 0.52
C LYS A 8 2.65 -5.94 -0.99
N LYS A 9 1.49 -6.28 -1.55
CA LYS A 9 1.22 -6.13 -2.98
C LYS A 9 1.16 -4.65 -3.32
N VAL A 10 2.09 -4.14 -4.13
CA VAL A 10 2.07 -2.74 -4.57
C VAL A 10 1.15 -2.61 -5.78
N GLY A 11 1.34 -3.48 -6.78
CA GLY A 11 0.58 -3.43 -8.02
C GLY A 11 1.16 -4.38 -9.07
N MET A 12 0.73 -4.21 -10.31
CA MET A 12 1.24 -4.97 -11.45
C MET A 12 1.91 -4.03 -12.46
N THR A 13 2.99 -4.50 -13.07
CA THR A 13 3.68 -3.82 -14.15
C THR A 13 4.17 -4.82 -15.18
N ARG A 14 4.81 -4.33 -16.22
CA ARG A 14 5.46 -5.13 -17.26
C ARG A 14 6.95 -4.88 -17.26
N LEU A 15 7.72 -5.96 -17.44
CA LEU A 15 9.15 -5.89 -17.70
C LEU A 15 9.42 -6.42 -19.10
N PHE A 16 10.35 -5.79 -19.79
CA PHE A 16 10.90 -6.27 -21.04
C PHE A 16 12.20 -7.00 -20.73
N GLN A 17 12.30 -8.26 -21.16
CA GLN A 17 13.55 -9.01 -21.09
C GLN A 17 14.47 -8.62 -22.24
N GLU A 18 15.74 -8.98 -22.15
CA GLU A 18 16.76 -8.70 -23.16
C GLU A 18 16.42 -9.30 -24.53
N ASP A 19 15.66 -10.40 -24.54
CA ASP A 19 15.14 -11.07 -25.74
C ASP A 19 13.90 -10.39 -26.35
N GLY A 20 13.48 -9.24 -25.81
CA GLY A 20 12.31 -8.49 -26.27
C GLY A 20 10.96 -9.05 -25.79
N ARG A 21 10.93 -10.15 -25.02
CA ARG A 21 9.67 -10.68 -24.49
C ARG A 21 9.08 -9.77 -23.42
N HIS A 22 7.77 -9.59 -23.50
CA HIS A 22 6.97 -8.89 -22.51
C HIS A 22 6.54 -9.83 -21.38
N VAL A 23 7.01 -9.57 -20.16
CA VAL A 23 6.68 -10.38 -18.97
C VAL A 23 5.82 -9.57 -18.00
N PRO A 24 4.56 -9.97 -17.75
CA PRO A 24 3.73 -9.35 -16.73
C PRO A 24 4.21 -9.76 -15.35
N VAL A 25 4.45 -8.79 -14.48
CA VAL A 25 4.94 -9.02 -13.11
C VAL A 25 4.07 -8.31 -12.09
N THR A 26 3.93 -8.92 -10.93
CA THR A 26 3.43 -8.27 -9.72
C THR A 26 4.61 -7.77 -8.90
N VAL A 27 4.53 -6.52 -8.44
CA VAL A 27 5.51 -5.91 -7.53
C VAL A 27 5.06 -6.13 -6.09
N LEU A 28 5.95 -6.74 -5.30
CA LEU A 28 5.78 -6.96 -3.87
C LEU A 28 6.82 -6.15 -3.11
N ALA A 29 6.40 -5.36 -2.13
CA ALA A 29 7.29 -4.56 -1.28
C ALA A 29 7.48 -5.19 0.10
N LEU A 30 8.71 -5.22 0.58
CA LEU A 30 9.02 -5.51 1.97
C LEU A 30 8.97 -4.21 2.77
N GLU A 31 7.95 -4.06 3.61
CA GLU A 31 7.85 -2.95 4.56
C GLU A 31 8.39 -3.44 5.92
N ASP A 32 9.65 -3.14 6.25
CA ASP A 32 10.31 -3.48 7.52
C ASP A 32 10.04 -4.92 8.02
N CYS A 33 10.28 -5.90 7.16
CA CYS A 33 10.10 -7.31 7.49
C CYS A 33 11.19 -7.76 8.48
N GLN A 34 10.82 -7.95 9.75
CA GLN A 34 11.75 -8.13 10.85
C GLN A 34 11.38 -9.36 11.70
N VAL A 35 12.40 -10.04 12.23
CA VAL A 35 12.22 -11.17 13.14
C VAL A 35 11.72 -10.68 14.50
N VAL A 36 10.57 -11.20 14.94
CA VAL A 36 9.92 -10.81 16.20
C VAL A 36 10.18 -11.85 17.29
N SER A 37 10.04 -13.14 16.99
CA SER A 37 10.30 -14.20 17.96
C SER A 37 10.59 -15.54 17.29
N HIS A 38 11.21 -16.45 18.03
CA HIS A 38 11.42 -17.83 17.60
C HIS A 38 10.43 -18.74 18.31
N ARG A 39 10.04 -19.82 17.64
CA ARG A 39 9.44 -21.02 18.23
C ARG A 39 10.50 -22.12 18.20
N THR A 40 10.71 -22.78 19.32
CA THR A 40 11.71 -23.85 19.47
C THR A 40 11.02 -25.17 19.76
N ALA A 41 11.69 -26.28 19.42
CA ALA A 41 11.12 -27.61 19.62
C ALA A 41 10.77 -27.87 21.10
N ASP A 42 11.65 -27.47 22.02
CA ASP A 42 11.47 -27.72 23.46
C ASP A 42 10.32 -26.93 24.10
N ARG A 43 10.13 -25.67 23.69
CA ARG A 43 9.11 -24.79 24.30
C ARG A 43 7.76 -24.92 23.62
N ASP A 44 7.72 -25.01 22.29
CA ASP A 44 6.50 -24.90 21.50
C ASP A 44 6.13 -26.19 20.76
N GLY A 45 7.01 -27.20 20.75
CA GLY A 45 6.80 -28.47 20.05
C GLY A 45 7.09 -28.41 18.54
N TYR A 46 7.61 -27.28 18.03
CA TYR A 46 8.00 -27.12 16.63
C TYR A 46 8.96 -25.94 16.45
N VAL A 47 9.74 -25.98 15.35
CA VAL A 47 10.64 -24.88 14.97
C VAL A 47 9.96 -23.96 13.98
N ALA A 48 9.85 -22.67 14.33
CA ALA A 48 9.32 -21.64 13.44
C ALA A 48 9.89 -20.28 13.76
N LEU A 49 9.88 -19.42 12.75
CA LEU A 49 10.29 -18.03 12.87
C LEU A 49 9.07 -17.13 12.70
N GLN A 50 8.84 -16.26 13.70
CA GLN A 50 7.78 -15.27 13.64
C GLN A 50 8.32 -13.96 13.06
N LEU A 51 7.79 -13.56 11.92
CA LEU A 51 8.09 -12.30 11.25
C LEU A 51 6.99 -11.28 11.48
N GLY A 52 7.38 -10.02 11.54
CA GLY A 52 6.47 -8.88 11.53
C GLY A 52 6.83 -7.90 10.42
N ALA A 53 5.82 -7.30 9.79
CA ALA A 53 5.98 -6.33 8.71
C ALA A 53 5.00 -5.15 8.83
N GLY A 54 5.43 -4.02 8.27
CA GLY A 54 4.76 -2.73 8.25
C GLY A 54 4.74 -2.04 9.61
N GLU A 55 4.79 -0.71 9.64
CA GLU A 55 4.74 0.06 10.88
C GLU A 55 3.28 0.28 11.35
N ALA A 56 3.01 0.00 12.63
CA ALA A 56 1.73 0.20 13.28
C ALA A 56 1.78 1.30 14.35
N LYS A 57 0.74 2.16 14.39
CA LYS A 57 0.57 3.16 15.45
C LYS A 57 0.22 2.48 16.77
N GLN A 58 0.73 3.00 17.89
CA GLN A 58 0.53 2.43 19.23
C GLN A 58 -0.95 2.21 19.59
N LYS A 59 -1.84 3.12 19.20
CA LYS A 59 -3.30 3.01 19.44
C LYS A 59 -4.00 1.86 18.71
N ASN A 60 -3.38 1.34 17.64
CA ASN A 60 -3.93 0.25 16.83
C ASN A 60 -3.40 -1.12 17.28
N VAL A 61 -2.55 -1.18 18.32
CA VAL A 61 -1.92 -2.41 18.79
C VAL A 61 -2.30 -2.67 20.25
N ALA A 62 -2.81 -3.87 20.52
CA ALA A 62 -3.23 -4.27 21.85
C ALA A 62 -2.04 -4.30 22.83
N LYS A 63 -2.28 -4.03 24.12
CA LYS A 63 -1.23 -3.99 25.15
C LYS A 63 -0.33 -5.25 25.17
N PRO A 64 -0.86 -6.49 25.12
CA PRO A 64 -0.02 -7.69 25.14
C PRO A 64 0.92 -7.80 23.93
N GLN A 65 0.44 -7.37 22.76
CA GLN A 65 1.26 -7.34 21.54
C GLN A 65 2.37 -6.29 21.64
N ARG A 66 2.08 -5.13 22.23
CA ARG A 66 3.11 -4.09 22.47
C ARG A 66 4.22 -4.60 23.38
N GLU A 67 3.87 -5.28 24.46
CA GLU A 67 4.85 -5.90 25.37
C GLU A 67 5.67 -7.00 24.67
N HIS A 68 5.03 -7.79 23.81
CA HIS A 68 5.73 -8.80 23.00
C HIS A 68 6.77 -8.18 22.07
N PHE A 69 6.42 -7.12 21.35
CA PHE A 69 7.37 -6.39 20.49
C PHE A 69 8.47 -5.68 21.30
N ALA A 70 8.14 -5.15 22.48
CA ALA A 70 9.11 -4.50 23.37
C ALA A 70 10.16 -5.49 23.90
N LYS A 71 9.75 -6.72 24.28
CA LYS A 71 10.67 -7.79 24.68
C LYS A 71 11.65 -8.16 23.56
N ALA A 72 11.18 -8.12 22.32
CA ALA A 72 11.99 -8.37 21.13
C ALA A 72 12.82 -7.14 20.68
N GLN A 73 12.63 -5.97 21.30
CA GLN A 73 13.22 -4.69 20.89
C GLN A 73 12.92 -4.33 19.42
N VAL A 74 11.72 -4.67 18.97
CA VAL A 74 11.26 -4.47 17.59
C VAL A 74 10.15 -3.40 17.56
N PRO A 75 10.12 -2.50 16.55
CA PRO A 75 9.01 -1.57 16.36
C PRO A 75 7.67 -2.29 16.20
N LEU A 76 6.57 -1.60 16.50
CA LEU A 76 5.23 -2.17 16.40
C LEU A 76 4.89 -2.53 14.95
N LYS A 77 4.50 -3.79 14.71
CA LYS A 77 4.23 -4.30 13.35
C LYS A 77 2.74 -4.39 13.03
N LYS A 78 2.37 -4.11 11.78
CA LYS A 78 0.97 -4.21 11.27
C LYS A 78 0.52 -5.64 11.06
N ARG A 79 1.42 -6.48 10.56
CA ARG A 79 1.17 -7.90 10.32
C ARG A 79 2.25 -8.73 10.94
N VAL A 80 1.84 -9.88 11.47
CA VAL A 80 2.71 -10.89 12.04
C VAL A 80 2.32 -12.23 11.45
N ALA A 81 3.29 -13.03 11.07
CA ALA A 81 3.08 -14.38 10.56
C ALA A 81 4.23 -15.29 10.97
N GLU A 82 3.96 -16.58 11.06
CA GLU A 82 4.96 -17.59 11.39
C GLU A 82 5.31 -18.41 10.15
N PHE A 83 6.59 -18.69 9.99
CA PHE A 83 7.13 -19.56 8.95
C PHE A 83 7.76 -20.77 9.63
N ARG A 84 7.24 -21.96 9.31
CA ARG A 84 7.82 -23.21 9.80
C ARG A 84 9.16 -23.46 9.12
N LEU A 85 10.12 -23.89 9.92
CA LEU A 85 11.46 -24.24 9.48
C LEU A 85 11.66 -25.74 9.66
N GLU A 86 12.54 -26.32 8.86
CA GLU A 86 12.90 -27.74 9.00
C GLU A 86 13.95 -27.97 10.09
N THR A 87 14.85 -27.00 10.28
CA THR A 87 16.01 -27.12 11.18
C THR A 87 16.21 -25.80 11.93
N GLU A 88 16.77 -25.87 13.12
CA GLU A 88 17.10 -24.69 13.94
C GLU A 88 18.20 -23.83 13.30
N ASP A 89 19.05 -24.41 12.45
CA ASP A 89 20.08 -23.69 11.67
C ASP A 89 19.51 -22.61 10.74
N ALA A 90 18.22 -22.71 10.39
CA ALA A 90 17.54 -21.73 9.55
C ALA A 90 16.99 -20.51 10.36
N LEU A 91 17.24 -20.45 11.66
CA LEU A 91 16.78 -19.36 12.52
C LEU A 91 17.67 -18.12 12.36
N LEU A 92 17.08 -17.05 11.85
CA LEU A 92 17.69 -15.71 11.87
C LEU A 92 17.53 -15.09 13.27
N PRO A 93 18.46 -14.25 13.74
CA PRO A 93 18.38 -13.67 15.07
C PRO A 93 17.18 -12.73 15.23
N VAL A 94 16.60 -12.69 16.44
CA VAL A 94 15.51 -11.75 16.78
C VAL A 94 15.98 -10.31 16.56
N GLY A 95 15.14 -9.50 15.93
CA GLY A 95 15.47 -8.11 15.57
C GLY A 95 16.17 -7.96 14.22
N ALA A 96 16.62 -9.02 13.55
CA ALA A 96 17.15 -8.94 12.20
C ALA A 96 16.07 -8.53 11.19
N THR A 97 16.44 -7.68 10.22
CA THR A 97 15.54 -7.24 9.14
C THR A 97 15.92 -7.98 7.85
N ILE A 98 14.95 -8.61 7.19
CA ILE A 98 15.19 -9.43 6.00
C ILE A 98 15.18 -8.55 4.75
N SER A 99 16.20 -8.71 3.89
CA SER A 99 16.34 -8.03 2.60
C SER A 99 15.50 -8.68 1.50
N ALA A 100 15.20 -7.93 0.44
CA ALA A 100 14.59 -8.49 -0.77
C ALA A 100 15.50 -9.48 -1.50
N GLU A 101 16.83 -9.38 -1.29
CA GLU A 101 17.84 -10.32 -1.80
C GLU A 101 17.74 -11.72 -1.19
N HIS A 102 16.84 -11.90 -0.21
CA HIS A 102 16.49 -13.23 0.28
C HIS A 102 16.02 -14.16 -0.86
N PHE A 103 15.44 -13.58 -1.92
CA PHE A 103 15.12 -14.31 -3.15
C PHE A 103 16.06 -13.90 -4.30
N ILE A 104 16.40 -14.88 -5.13
CA ILE A 104 17.24 -14.68 -6.33
C ILE A 104 16.36 -14.70 -7.58
N ALA A 105 16.77 -13.97 -8.62
CA ALA A 105 16.14 -14.05 -9.92
C ALA A 105 16.16 -15.50 -10.48
N GLY A 106 15.06 -15.93 -11.10
CA GLY A 106 14.85 -17.30 -11.58
C GLY A 106 14.33 -18.26 -10.51
N GLN A 107 14.32 -17.88 -9.22
CA GLN A 107 13.82 -18.72 -8.14
C GLN A 107 12.30 -18.92 -8.25
N MET A 108 11.83 -20.13 -7.95
CA MET A 108 10.40 -20.43 -7.80
C MET A 108 9.92 -20.21 -6.36
N VAL A 109 8.81 -19.50 -6.21
CA VAL A 109 8.20 -19.14 -4.92
C VAL A 109 6.71 -19.49 -4.88
N ASP A 110 6.20 -19.71 -3.68
CA ASP A 110 4.77 -19.83 -3.38
C ASP A 110 4.29 -18.57 -2.65
N VAL A 111 3.22 -17.96 -3.16
CA VAL A 111 2.65 -16.73 -2.59
C VAL A 111 1.27 -17.02 -2.01
N SER A 112 1.11 -16.78 -0.72
CA SER A 112 -0.15 -17.00 0.00
C SER A 112 -0.78 -15.69 0.43
N GLY A 113 -2.09 -15.57 0.26
CA GLY A 113 -2.83 -14.38 0.68
C GLY A 113 -4.34 -14.53 0.59
N HIS A 114 -5.02 -13.52 1.12
CA HIS A 114 -6.47 -13.45 1.05
C HIS A 114 -6.88 -13.01 -0.35
N THR A 115 -7.73 -13.82 -0.97
CA THR A 115 -8.31 -13.50 -2.29
C THR A 115 -9.28 -12.32 -2.18
N GLN A 116 -9.40 -11.55 -3.27
CA GLN A 116 -10.35 -10.44 -3.32
C GLN A 116 -11.78 -10.93 -3.02
N GLY A 117 -12.43 -10.31 -2.03
CA GLY A 117 -13.82 -10.55 -1.68
C GLY A 117 -14.76 -10.13 -2.82
N LYS A 118 -15.75 -10.98 -3.12
CA LYS A 118 -16.78 -10.73 -4.13
C LYS A 118 -18.20 -10.73 -3.52
N GLY A 119 -18.30 -10.73 -2.19
CA GLY A 119 -19.56 -10.77 -1.46
C GLY A 119 -20.37 -12.04 -1.71
N PHE A 120 -21.69 -11.94 -1.67
CA PHE A 120 -22.60 -13.04 -1.98
C PHE A 120 -22.67 -13.25 -3.51
N ALA A 121 -22.09 -14.34 -4.00
CA ALA A 121 -22.05 -14.67 -5.42
C ALA A 121 -23.07 -15.76 -5.78
N GLY A 122 -23.83 -15.55 -6.85
CA GLY A 122 -24.73 -16.55 -7.45
C GLY A 122 -23.98 -17.74 -8.06
N GLY A 123 -24.72 -18.81 -8.40
CA GLY A 123 -24.16 -20.08 -8.88
C GLY A 123 -23.26 -19.93 -10.13
N MET A 124 -23.67 -19.08 -11.09
CA MET A 124 -22.89 -18.83 -12.30
C MET A 124 -21.52 -18.20 -11.99
N LYS A 125 -21.47 -17.13 -11.19
CA LYS A 125 -20.22 -16.43 -10.86
C LYS A 125 -19.31 -17.25 -9.93
N ARG A 126 -19.91 -17.99 -9.00
CA ARG A 126 -19.18 -18.76 -7.97
C ARG A 126 -18.59 -20.07 -8.50
N TRP A 127 -19.31 -20.75 -9.39
CA TRP A 127 -18.98 -22.10 -9.85
C TRP A 127 -18.88 -22.28 -11.36
N GLY A 128 -19.15 -21.24 -12.16
CA GLY A 128 -19.10 -21.31 -13.63
C GLY A 128 -20.29 -22.06 -14.25
N PHE A 129 -21.45 -22.09 -13.61
CA PHE A 129 -22.65 -22.73 -14.18
C PHE A 129 -23.17 -21.99 -15.43
N GLY A 130 -23.65 -22.74 -16.42
CA GLY A 130 -24.05 -22.21 -17.73
C GLY A 130 -25.35 -21.39 -17.78
N GLY A 131 -26.20 -21.47 -16.76
CA GLY A 131 -27.51 -20.81 -16.75
C GLY A 131 -28.53 -21.49 -17.67
N MET A 132 -29.71 -20.88 -17.81
CA MET A 132 -30.75 -21.31 -18.75
C MET A 132 -30.77 -20.42 -20.00
N ARG A 133 -31.52 -20.81 -21.03
CA ARG A 133 -31.68 -20.01 -22.25
C ARG A 133 -32.23 -18.61 -21.91
N ALA A 134 -31.78 -17.60 -22.65
CA ALA A 134 -32.30 -16.24 -22.54
C ALA A 134 -33.66 -16.09 -23.24
N THR A 135 -33.87 -16.83 -24.33
CA THR A 135 -35.09 -16.82 -25.15
C THR A 135 -35.81 -18.18 -25.10
N HIS A 136 -36.86 -18.36 -25.92
CA HIS A 136 -37.66 -19.58 -26.03
C HIS A 136 -38.41 -19.96 -24.73
N GLY A 137 -39.12 -18.99 -24.14
CA GLY A 137 -40.11 -19.25 -23.09
C GLY A 137 -39.58 -19.46 -21.67
N VAL A 138 -38.30 -19.18 -21.41
CA VAL A 138 -37.74 -19.23 -20.05
C VAL A 138 -38.28 -18.05 -19.24
N SER A 139 -39.05 -18.32 -18.20
CA SER A 139 -39.62 -17.31 -17.31
C SER A 139 -38.76 -17.11 -16.04
N VAL A 140 -38.04 -15.99 -15.94
CA VAL A 140 -37.33 -15.48 -14.73
C VAL A 140 -36.15 -16.35 -14.24
N SER A 141 -35.93 -17.54 -14.79
CA SER A 141 -34.95 -18.52 -14.32
C SER A 141 -33.61 -18.51 -15.06
N HIS A 142 -33.32 -17.49 -15.88
CA HIS A 142 -32.10 -17.42 -16.71
C HIS A 142 -30.80 -17.65 -15.92
N ARG A 143 -30.74 -17.19 -14.67
CA ARG A 143 -29.57 -17.31 -13.77
C ARG A 143 -29.79 -18.26 -12.60
N ALA A 144 -30.87 -19.05 -12.63
CA ALA A 144 -31.18 -20.01 -11.58
C ALA A 144 -30.12 -21.12 -11.52
N LEU A 145 -30.00 -21.76 -10.36
CA LEU A 145 -29.02 -22.83 -10.14
C LEU A 145 -29.36 -24.12 -10.91
N GLY A 146 -30.63 -24.29 -11.29
CA GLY A 146 -31.17 -25.56 -11.76
C GLY A 146 -31.45 -26.53 -10.60
N SER A 147 -31.59 -27.82 -10.91
CA SER A 147 -31.92 -28.83 -9.90
C SER A 147 -30.78 -29.04 -8.88
N THR A 148 -31.13 -29.04 -7.60
CA THR A 148 -30.20 -29.25 -6.48
C THR A 148 -30.08 -30.71 -6.06
N GLY A 149 -31.08 -31.53 -6.36
CA GLY A 149 -31.20 -32.92 -5.89
C GLY A 149 -32.05 -33.82 -6.78
N GLN A 150 -32.26 -35.04 -6.32
CA GLN A 150 -33.16 -36.02 -6.93
C GLN A 150 -34.52 -36.03 -6.21
N ARG A 151 -35.49 -36.82 -6.70
CA ARG A 151 -36.85 -36.93 -6.13
C ARG A 151 -36.86 -37.75 -4.82
N GLN A 152 -37.28 -39.02 -4.87
CA GLN A 152 -37.56 -39.82 -3.67
C GLN A 152 -36.29 -40.22 -2.96
N ASP A 153 -35.38 -40.89 -3.67
CA ASP A 153 -34.07 -41.28 -3.15
C ASP A 153 -33.00 -40.36 -3.74
N PRO A 154 -32.18 -39.66 -2.93
CA PRO A 154 -31.91 -39.82 -1.49
C PRO A 154 -32.73 -38.92 -0.54
N GLY A 155 -33.76 -38.21 -1.02
CA GLY A 155 -34.63 -37.35 -0.19
C GLY A 155 -33.94 -36.14 0.46
N LYS A 156 -32.72 -35.80 0.03
CA LYS A 156 -31.92 -34.69 0.57
C LYS A 156 -30.92 -34.14 -0.43
N VAL A 157 -30.44 -32.93 -0.17
CA VAL A 157 -29.28 -32.37 -0.88
C VAL A 157 -27.99 -32.86 -0.20
N PHE A 158 -27.04 -33.36 -0.99
CA PHE A 158 -25.74 -33.80 -0.47
C PHE A 158 -24.91 -32.64 0.10
N LYS A 159 -24.09 -32.95 1.11
CA LYS A 159 -23.11 -32.00 1.68
C LYS A 159 -22.14 -31.54 0.60
N ASN A 160 -21.63 -30.32 0.72
CA ASN A 160 -20.74 -29.69 -0.26
C ASN A 160 -21.32 -29.52 -1.68
N LYS A 161 -22.66 -29.64 -1.84
CA LYS A 161 -23.32 -29.27 -3.09
C LYS A 161 -23.02 -27.80 -3.42
N LYS A 162 -22.59 -27.57 -4.66
CA LYS A 162 -22.28 -26.23 -5.18
C LYS A 162 -23.55 -25.37 -5.24
N MET A 163 -23.59 -24.32 -4.42
CA MET A 163 -24.69 -23.34 -4.31
C MET A 163 -24.16 -21.91 -4.29
N ALA A 164 -25.05 -20.92 -4.42
CA ALA A 164 -24.72 -19.52 -4.20
C ALA A 164 -24.18 -19.27 -2.77
N GLY A 165 -23.47 -18.18 -2.56
CA GLY A 165 -22.94 -17.81 -1.25
C GLY A 165 -21.67 -16.96 -1.31
N HIS A 166 -21.07 -16.72 -0.15
CA HIS A 166 -19.87 -15.89 -0.03
C HIS A 166 -18.72 -16.43 -0.90
N MET A 167 -18.15 -15.55 -1.72
CA MET A 167 -17.04 -15.84 -2.64
C MET A 167 -15.90 -14.84 -2.45
N GLY A 168 -14.66 -15.34 -2.51
CA GLY A 168 -13.48 -14.53 -2.18
C GLY A 168 -13.21 -14.51 -0.67
N ASP A 169 -12.34 -13.60 -0.25
CA ASP A 169 -11.91 -13.44 1.15
C ASP A 169 -11.50 -14.76 1.83
N LYS A 170 -10.87 -15.61 1.04
CA LYS A 170 -10.32 -16.89 1.50
C LYS A 170 -8.82 -16.89 1.27
N GLN A 171 -8.10 -17.45 2.22
CA GLN A 171 -6.67 -17.71 2.07
C GLN A 171 -6.44 -18.71 0.94
N ARG A 172 -5.65 -18.30 -0.05
CA ARG A 172 -5.19 -19.14 -1.15
C ARG A 172 -3.71 -18.96 -1.36
N THR A 173 -3.08 -20.03 -1.83
CA THR A 173 -1.68 -20.04 -2.23
C THR A 173 -1.61 -20.24 -3.73
N GLN A 174 -0.96 -19.31 -4.42
CA GLN A 174 -0.53 -19.50 -5.79
C GLN A 174 0.88 -20.09 -5.75
N GLN A 175 1.06 -21.24 -6.40
CA GLN A 175 2.31 -21.99 -6.35
C GLN A 175 3.16 -21.78 -7.61
N ASN A 176 4.46 -22.02 -7.48
CA ASN A 176 5.43 -22.05 -8.58
C ASN A 176 5.47 -20.75 -9.41
N LEU A 177 5.47 -19.61 -8.72
CA LEU A 177 5.67 -18.32 -9.36
C LEU A 177 7.17 -18.01 -9.46
N GLU A 178 7.60 -17.50 -10.61
CA GLU A 178 9.01 -17.19 -10.87
C GLU A 178 9.33 -15.77 -10.37
N VAL A 179 10.42 -15.61 -9.63
CA VAL A 179 10.99 -14.31 -9.29
C VAL A 179 11.78 -13.81 -10.49
N VAL A 180 11.34 -12.72 -11.12
CA VAL A 180 12.00 -12.18 -12.32
C VAL A 180 13.19 -11.30 -11.94
N ARG A 181 13.04 -10.49 -10.90
CA ARG A 181 14.04 -9.55 -10.42
C ARG A 181 13.78 -9.21 -8.96
N THR A 182 14.84 -8.86 -8.24
CA THR A 182 14.77 -8.22 -6.92
C THR A 182 15.46 -6.86 -6.96
N ASP A 183 15.04 -5.95 -6.08
CA ASP A 183 15.65 -4.65 -5.87
C ASP A 183 15.84 -4.47 -4.37
N ALA A 184 17.09 -4.61 -3.91
CA ALA A 184 17.46 -4.56 -2.50
C ALA A 184 17.27 -3.17 -1.90
N VAL A 185 17.64 -2.13 -2.65
CA VAL A 185 17.63 -0.74 -2.20
C VAL A 185 16.21 -0.29 -1.90
N ARG A 186 15.26 -0.67 -2.76
CA ARG A 186 13.84 -0.34 -2.57
C ARG A 186 13.05 -1.42 -1.83
N GLY A 187 13.68 -2.55 -1.50
CA GLY A 187 13.01 -3.69 -0.86
C GLY A 187 11.90 -4.31 -1.72
N LEU A 188 12.06 -4.36 -3.05
CA LEU A 188 11.04 -4.86 -3.98
C LEU A 188 11.38 -6.24 -4.53
N ILE A 189 10.34 -7.06 -4.71
CA ILE A 189 10.39 -8.39 -5.33
C ILE A 189 9.43 -8.39 -6.51
N PHE A 190 9.91 -8.73 -7.69
CA PHE A 190 9.13 -8.82 -8.91
C PHE A 190 8.81 -10.27 -9.21
N VAL A 191 7.53 -10.64 -9.07
CA VAL A 191 7.05 -12.01 -9.27
C VAL A 191 6.25 -12.09 -10.57
N LYS A 192 6.55 -13.06 -11.42
CA LYS A 192 5.87 -13.28 -12.70
C LYS A 192 4.41 -13.68 -12.49
N GLY A 193 3.52 -13.03 -13.23
CA GLY A 193 2.09 -13.31 -13.22
C GLY A 193 1.35 -12.64 -12.07
N SER A 194 0.22 -13.24 -11.68
CA SER A 194 -0.71 -12.69 -10.70
C SER A 194 -0.56 -13.34 -9.33
N VAL A 195 -0.81 -12.55 -8.29
CA VAL A 195 -0.85 -12.99 -6.89
C VAL A 195 -2.24 -12.75 -6.30
N PRO A 196 -2.66 -13.53 -5.29
CA PRO A 196 -3.97 -13.35 -4.66
C PRO A 196 -4.11 -11.97 -4.01
N GLY A 197 -5.34 -11.47 -3.97
CA GLY A 197 -5.69 -10.24 -3.26
C GLY A 197 -5.60 -8.96 -4.08
N THR A 198 -6.06 -7.87 -3.48
CA THR A 198 -6.01 -6.51 -4.03
C THR A 198 -4.67 -5.84 -3.73
N GLU A 199 -4.39 -4.74 -4.41
CA GLU A 199 -3.27 -3.85 -4.08
C GLU A 199 -3.38 -3.36 -2.63
N GLY A 200 -2.22 -3.16 -1.99
CA GLY A 200 -2.09 -2.89 -0.56
C GLY A 200 -2.28 -4.11 0.37
N GLY A 201 -2.69 -5.25 -0.18
CA GLY A 201 -2.88 -6.50 0.56
C GLY A 201 -1.55 -7.11 1.03
N TRP A 202 -1.57 -7.74 2.20
CA TRP A 202 -0.42 -8.46 2.75
C TRP A 202 -0.37 -9.90 2.25
N LEU A 203 0.81 -10.35 1.89
CA LEU A 203 1.11 -11.63 1.29
C LEU A 203 2.26 -12.30 2.03
N LEU A 204 2.20 -13.62 2.10
CA LEU A 204 3.29 -14.46 2.61
C LEU A 204 3.99 -15.07 1.40
N VAL A 205 5.26 -14.75 1.23
CA VAL A 205 6.10 -15.29 0.15
C VAL A 205 7.06 -16.28 0.78
N ARG A 206 7.12 -17.49 0.25
CA ARG A 206 8.04 -18.54 0.71
C ARG A 206 8.60 -19.29 -0.48
N ASP A 207 9.67 -20.03 -0.26
CA ASP A 207 10.23 -20.90 -1.29
C ASP A 207 9.17 -21.92 -1.76
N ALA A 208 9.22 -22.30 -3.04
CA ALA A 208 8.28 -23.24 -3.61
C ALA A 208 8.45 -24.64 -3.01
N VAL A 209 7.34 -25.25 -2.59
CA VAL A 209 7.38 -26.61 -1.99
C VAL A 209 7.63 -27.68 -3.05
N LYS A 210 7.25 -27.42 -4.31
CA LYS A 210 7.27 -28.40 -5.40
C LYS A 210 8.50 -28.30 -6.30
N ARG A 211 9.37 -27.30 -6.09
CA ARG A 211 10.55 -27.05 -6.92
C ARG A 211 11.78 -26.96 -6.03
N PRO A 212 12.94 -27.47 -6.48
CA PRO A 212 14.17 -27.35 -5.72
C PRO A 212 14.57 -25.88 -5.58
N LEU A 213 15.28 -25.59 -4.50
CA LEU A 213 15.89 -24.28 -4.29
C LEU A 213 17.04 -24.12 -5.31
N PRO A 214 17.18 -22.96 -5.99
CA PRO A 214 18.29 -22.73 -6.91
C PRO A 214 19.63 -22.65 -6.16
N GLU A 215 20.69 -22.99 -6.85
CA GLU A 215 22.07 -22.86 -6.35
C GLU A 215 22.38 -21.38 -6.07
N GLY A 216 23.00 -21.10 -4.92
CA GLY A 216 23.36 -19.74 -4.50
C GLY A 216 22.31 -18.99 -3.67
N ALA A 217 21.12 -19.55 -3.44
CA ALA A 217 20.12 -18.95 -2.56
C ALA A 217 20.67 -18.74 -1.13
N PRO A 218 20.56 -17.52 -0.55
CA PRO A 218 21.16 -17.24 0.75
C PRO A 218 20.50 -18.07 1.85
N PHE A 219 21.31 -18.74 2.66
CA PHE A 219 20.88 -19.54 3.81
C PHE A 219 21.66 -19.08 5.05
N PRO A 220 21.02 -18.82 6.21
CA PRO A 220 19.60 -18.95 6.53
C PRO A 220 18.68 -17.88 5.90
N GLY A 221 19.23 -16.76 5.45
CA GLY A 221 18.54 -15.70 4.72
C GLY A 221 19.40 -14.45 4.56
N ALA A 222 18.97 -13.52 3.71
CA ALA A 222 19.67 -12.25 3.51
C ALA A 222 19.17 -11.20 4.52
N ILE A 223 20.06 -10.72 5.39
CA ILE A 223 19.75 -9.69 6.39
C ILE A 223 20.21 -8.33 5.83
N LEU A 224 19.40 -7.29 5.99
CA LEU A 224 19.87 -5.92 5.82
C LEU A 224 20.80 -5.60 6.99
N GLU A 225 22.09 -5.50 6.71
CA GLU A 225 23.01 -4.89 7.67
C GLU A 225 22.52 -3.45 7.91
N LYS A 226 22.06 -3.17 9.13
CA LYS A 226 21.92 -1.78 9.55
C LYS A 226 23.33 -1.22 9.49
N LYS A 227 23.66 -0.47 8.44
CA LYS A 227 24.63 0.61 8.60
C LYS A 227 24.10 1.42 9.77
N SER A 228 24.77 1.30 10.90
CA SER A 228 24.55 2.13 12.07
C SER A 228 24.99 3.54 11.69
N SER A 229 24.26 4.19 10.79
CA SER A 229 24.29 5.63 10.65
C SER A 229 23.30 6.17 11.69
N ALA A 230 23.69 6.12 12.96
CA ALA A 230 23.71 7.42 13.61
C ALA A 230 24.62 8.25 12.69
N PRO A 231 24.19 9.39 12.12
CA PRO A 231 25.16 10.23 11.46
C PRO A 231 26.24 10.48 12.51
N GLU A 232 27.40 9.85 12.33
CA GLU A 232 28.63 10.40 12.87
C GLU A 232 28.62 11.79 12.26
N HIS A 233 28.27 12.79 13.08
CA HIS A 233 28.75 14.12 12.81
C HIS A 233 30.25 13.93 12.74
N GLU A 234 30.80 13.84 11.52
CA GLU A 234 32.11 14.39 11.28
C GLU A 234 32.01 15.82 11.82
N GLU A 235 32.52 16.02 13.03
CA GLU A 235 33.00 17.33 13.43
C GLU A 235 33.94 17.73 12.30
N ALA A 236 33.42 18.58 11.41
CA ALA A 236 34.24 19.27 10.44
C ALA A 236 35.45 19.80 11.21
N PRO A 237 36.69 19.48 10.79
CA PRO A 237 37.86 19.97 11.49
C PRO A 237 37.72 21.48 11.62
N ALA A 238 37.73 21.96 12.87
CA ALA A 238 37.64 23.38 13.17
C ALA A 238 38.79 24.10 12.46
N GLY A 239 38.47 24.82 11.40
CA GLY A 239 39.43 25.68 10.70
C GLY A 239 39.36 25.60 9.19
N MET A 240 38.32 26.18 8.60
CA MET A 240 38.40 26.92 7.33
C MET A 240 37.11 27.73 7.20
N VAL A 241 37.14 28.96 7.71
CA VAL A 241 36.12 29.97 7.44
C VAL A 241 36.40 30.48 6.02
N GLU A 242 35.54 30.16 5.06
CA GLU A 242 35.53 30.88 3.80
C GLU A 242 35.05 32.31 4.03
N ALA A 243 35.91 33.26 3.71
CA ALA A 243 35.65 34.70 3.72
C ALA A 243 34.75 35.11 2.53
N ALA A 244 33.49 34.66 2.54
CA ALA A 244 32.50 35.02 1.53
C ALA A 244 31.11 35.24 2.15
N ALA A 245 31.05 36.04 3.22
CA ALA A 245 29.82 36.66 3.70
C ALA A 245 30.14 37.96 4.45
N GLU A 246 30.62 38.97 3.73
CA GLU A 246 30.51 40.36 4.18
C GLU A 246 29.63 41.10 3.16
N HIS A 247 28.34 41.23 3.48
CA HIS A 247 27.57 42.36 3.00
C HIS A 247 27.29 43.23 4.22
N GLU A 248 28.01 44.34 4.30
CA GLU A 248 27.88 45.37 5.31
C GLU A 248 26.44 45.87 5.40
N VAL A 249 25.83 45.74 6.56
CA VAL A 249 24.66 46.55 6.90
C VAL A 249 25.19 47.95 7.20
N GLN A 250 24.93 48.92 6.33
CA GLN A 250 25.16 50.34 6.62
C GLN A 250 23.95 50.91 7.37
N PRO A 251 24.07 51.31 8.64
CA PRO A 251 23.00 51.97 9.37
C PRO A 251 23.34 53.47 9.46
N GLU A 252 23.19 54.24 8.39
CA GLU A 252 23.02 55.71 8.46
C GLU A 252 22.64 56.27 7.07
N VAL A 253 21.52 56.98 7.01
CA VAL A 253 20.99 57.60 5.79
C VAL A 253 21.75 58.91 5.56
N SER A 254 22.39 59.05 4.41
CA SER A 254 23.13 60.27 4.03
C SER A 254 22.20 61.48 3.87
N PRO A 255 22.65 62.70 4.24
CA PRO A 255 21.83 63.92 4.20
C PRO A 255 21.19 64.22 2.83
N GLU A 256 21.85 63.84 1.73
CA GLU A 256 21.34 64.00 0.36
C GLU A 256 20.07 63.16 0.10
N ARG A 257 19.96 61.98 0.73
CA ARG A 257 18.79 61.10 0.62
C ARG A 257 17.62 61.59 1.47
N GLN A 258 17.92 62.38 2.49
CA GLN A 258 16.95 63.02 3.37
C GLN A 258 16.31 64.25 2.70
N GLU A 259 17.08 64.97 1.87
CA GLU A 259 16.59 66.06 1.03
C GLU A 259 15.70 65.55 -0.11
N GLU A 260 16.04 64.43 -0.76
CA GLU A 260 15.17 63.79 -1.77
C GLU A 260 13.81 63.36 -1.19
N LEU A 261 13.81 62.74 0.01
CA LEU A 261 12.57 62.34 0.69
C LEU A 261 11.73 63.53 1.15
N LEU A 262 12.37 64.65 1.53
CA LEU A 262 11.67 65.90 1.87
C LEU A 262 11.05 66.56 0.63
N HIS A 263 11.74 66.53 -0.51
CA HIS A 263 11.21 67.02 -1.78
C HIS A 263 10.01 66.18 -2.26
N GLU A 264 10.06 64.86 -2.07
CA GLU A 264 8.97 63.94 -2.39
C GLU A 264 7.75 64.13 -1.47
N GLN A 265 7.97 64.46 -0.19
CA GLN A 265 6.88 64.78 0.75
C GLN A 265 6.27 66.18 0.52
N GLN A 266 7.07 67.17 0.12
CA GLN A 266 6.57 68.52 -0.18
C GLN A 266 5.79 68.58 -1.51
N ALA A 267 6.10 67.71 -2.47
CA ALA A 267 5.33 67.59 -3.71
C ALA A 267 3.91 66.99 -3.51
N GLY A 268 3.67 66.33 -2.37
CA GLY A 268 2.40 65.66 -2.04
C GLY A 268 1.40 66.47 -1.21
N ALA A 269 1.71 67.71 -0.82
CA ALA A 269 0.86 68.50 0.07
C ALA A 269 0.68 69.95 -0.44
N GLY A 270 -0.37 70.17 -1.23
CA GLY A 270 -0.82 71.48 -1.68
C GLY A 270 -2.31 71.50 -2.05
N ASP A 271 -3.11 72.06 -1.13
CA ASP A 271 -4.48 72.60 -1.21
C ASP A 271 -5.72 71.68 -1.26
N GLU A 272 -6.33 71.51 -0.08
CA GLU A 272 -7.78 71.37 0.13
C GLU A 272 -8.46 72.76 0.20
N ILE A 273 -9.49 73.04 -0.62
CA ILE A 273 -10.61 73.94 -0.25
C ILE A 273 -11.91 73.51 -0.96
N THR A 274 -12.92 73.11 -0.17
CA THR A 274 -14.35 72.96 -0.54
C THR A 274 -15.04 74.35 -0.63
N PRO A 275 -16.10 74.58 -1.44
CA PRO A 275 -17.44 74.55 -0.82
C PRO A 275 -18.66 74.23 -1.72
N ALA A 276 -19.60 73.49 -1.13
CA ALA A 276 -21.02 73.82 -0.86
C ALA A 276 -22.12 73.95 -1.95
N VAL A 277 -23.28 73.44 -1.52
CA VAL A 277 -24.70 73.76 -1.86
C VAL A 277 -25.30 73.13 -3.13
N GLY A 278 -26.45 72.47 -2.94
CA GLY A 278 -27.17 71.71 -3.95
C GLY A 278 -28.40 72.41 -4.51
N GLU A 279 -29.18 71.68 -5.31
CA GLU A 279 -30.62 71.86 -5.54
C GLU A 279 -31.17 70.72 -6.40
N GLU A 280 -32.46 70.48 -6.22
CA GLU A 280 -33.27 69.39 -6.74
C GLU A 280 -33.46 69.41 -8.27
N ALA A 281 -33.71 68.23 -8.87
CA ALA A 281 -35.01 67.89 -9.49
C ALA A 281 -34.93 66.97 -10.73
N THR A 282 -35.84 65.98 -10.69
CA THR A 282 -36.62 65.37 -11.78
C THR A 282 -36.01 64.36 -12.78
N GLU A 283 -36.57 63.15 -12.68
CA GLU A 283 -37.12 62.30 -13.75
C GLU A 283 -36.18 61.57 -14.72
N THR A 284 -36.03 60.25 -14.55
CA THR A 284 -36.84 59.23 -15.26
C THR A 284 -36.46 57.80 -14.85
N ASN A 285 -37.47 56.93 -14.88
CA ASN A 285 -37.54 55.58 -14.27
C ASN A 285 -36.80 54.47 -15.07
N PRO A 286 -36.65 53.27 -14.48
CA PRO A 286 -35.84 52.14 -14.96
C PRO A 286 -36.66 51.03 -15.67
N SER A 287 -35.98 50.05 -16.27
CA SER A 287 -36.53 48.71 -16.57
C SER A 287 -35.38 47.70 -16.48
N ALA A 288 -35.33 46.70 -15.59
CA ALA A 288 -36.31 45.66 -15.25
C ALA A 288 -36.68 44.75 -16.43
N GLY A 289 -36.42 43.46 -16.28
CA GLY A 289 -36.76 42.39 -17.21
C GLY A 289 -36.61 41.02 -16.54
N THR A 290 -37.48 40.79 -15.56
CA THR A 290 -37.66 39.56 -14.75
C THR A 290 -38.19 38.38 -15.59
N SER A 291 -37.92 37.17 -15.10
CA SER A 291 -38.57 35.89 -15.41
C SER A 291 -40.10 35.93 -15.50
N PRO A 292 -40.72 34.81 -15.90
CA PRO A 292 -41.65 34.21 -14.94
C PRO A 292 -41.54 32.68 -14.84
N ALA A 293 -41.92 32.19 -13.67
CA ALA A 293 -42.19 30.80 -13.34
C ALA A 293 -43.71 30.52 -13.40
N ALA A 294 -44.09 29.31 -13.81
CA ALA A 294 -45.15 28.44 -13.26
C ALA A 294 -45.43 27.31 -14.27
N ASP A 295 -45.37 26.03 -13.88
CA ASP A 295 -46.56 25.29 -13.39
C ASP A 295 -46.34 23.75 -13.37
N ASP A 296 -46.62 23.20 -12.18
CA ASP A 296 -47.20 21.92 -11.76
C ASP A 296 -47.09 20.56 -12.53
N SER A 297 -46.96 19.50 -11.69
CA SER A 297 -47.57 18.16 -11.81
C SER A 297 -47.10 17.11 -12.86
N LYS A 298 -46.45 16.02 -12.38
CA LYS A 298 -47.01 14.64 -12.43
C LYS A 298 -46.06 13.54 -11.91
N GLU A 299 -46.62 12.68 -11.06
CA GLU A 299 -46.23 11.30 -10.80
C GLU A 299 -46.42 10.42 -12.05
N GLY A 300 -45.59 9.37 -12.15
CA GLY A 300 -45.67 8.27 -13.12
C GLY A 300 -44.56 7.25 -12.88
#